data_AF-A0A9D8FWM7-F1
#
_entry.id   AF-A0A9D8FWM7-F1
#
_cell.length_a   1.000
_cell.length_b   1.000
_cell.length_c   1.000
_cell.angle_alpha   90.00
_cell.angle_beta   90.00
_cell.angle_gamma   90.00
#
_symmetry.space_group_name_H-M   'P 1'
#
loop_
_entity.id
_entity.type
_entity.pdbx_description
1 polymer ?
#
loop_
_entity_poly.entity_id
_entity_poly.type
_entity_poly.pdbx_seq_one_letter_code
_entity_poly.pdbx_strand_id
1 'polypeptide(L)' 'MGLDQRAVSDDELLALMIQEPRLIRRPLVVVDGNPVIGFDKEKLARVLK' A
#
# COMPACT_ATOMS: atom_id res chain seq x y z
N MET A 1 24.60 -0.54 10.50
CA MET A 1 24.74 -0.76 9.05
C MET A 1 23.76 0.16 8.37
N GLY A 2 24.24 1.33 7.93
CA GLY A 2 23.41 2.32 7.27
C GLY A 2 23.03 1.80 5.90
N LEU A 3 21.76 1.46 5.72
CA LEU A 3 21.23 1.07 4.43
C LEU A 3 21.25 2.31 3.54
N ASP A 4 22.29 2.34 2.70
CA ASP A 4 22.35 2.93 1.37
C ASP A 4 21.06 3.68 0.98
N GLN A 5 21.09 5.01 1.11
CA GLN A 5 20.01 5.91 0.69
C GLN A 5 19.98 6.06 -0.83
N ARG A 6 19.96 4.92 -1.55
CA ARG A 6 19.61 4.96 -2.97
C ARG A 6 18.15 5.39 -3.05
N ALA A 7 17.93 6.57 -3.58
CA ALA A 7 16.61 7.01 -4.00
C ALA A 7 16.17 6.07 -5.11
N VAL A 8 15.33 5.10 -4.76
CA VAL A 8 14.69 4.19 -5.71
C VAL A 8 13.60 5.00 -6.42
N SER A 9 13.54 4.92 -7.75
CA SER A 9 12.48 5.59 -8.52
C SER A 9 11.12 4.94 -8.29
N ASP A 10 10.04 5.66 -8.60
CA ASP A 10 8.67 5.14 -8.45
C ASP A 10 8.44 3.86 -9.27
N ASP A 11 9.01 3.80 -10.49
CA ASP A 11 8.93 2.62 -11.36
C ASP A 11 9.65 1.42 -10.75
N GLU A 12 10.82 1.64 -10.15
CA GLU A 12 11.56 0.59 -9.46
C GLU A 12 10.84 0.13 -8.19
N LEU A 13 10.23 1.06 -7.44
CA LEU A 13 9.39 0.71 -6.29
C LEU A 13 8.19 -0.15 -6.72
N LEU A 14 7.52 0.22 -7.82
CA LEU A 14 6.42 -0.56 -8.36
C LEU A 14 6.88 -1.95 -8.82
N ALA A 15 8.01 -2.03 -9.51
CA ALA A 15 8.61 -3.30 -9.91
C ALA A 15 8.93 -4.19 -8.69
N LEU A 16 9.44 -3.61 -7.60
CA LEU A 16 9.70 -4.33 -6.36
C LEU A 16 8.39 -4.81 -5.70
N MET A 17 7.33 -4.01 -5.70
CA MET A 17 6.01 -4.43 -5.18
C MET A 17 5.42 -5.60 -6.00
N ILE A 18 5.67 -5.65 -7.31
CA ILE A 18 5.27 -6.76 -8.19
C ILE A 18 6.11 -8.01 -7.89
N GLN A 19 7.44 -7.86 -7.76
CA GLN A 19 8.37 -8.95 -7.49
C GLN A 19 8.17 -9.55 -6.10
N GLU A 20 7.95 -8.72 -5.08
CA GLU A 20 7.70 -9.11 -3.71
C GLU A 20 6.34 -8.56 -3.25
N PRO A 21 5.24 -9.29 -3.52
CA PRO A 21 3.89 -8.83 -3.19
C PRO A 21 3.67 -8.54 -1.71
N ARG A 22 4.49 -9.08 -0.78
CA ARG A 22 4.38 -8.80 0.66
C ARG A 22 4.74 -7.36 1.01
N LEU A 23 5.45 -6.64 0.13
CA LEU A 23 5.72 -5.19 0.30
C LEU A 23 4.44 -4.34 0.22
N ILE A 24 3.37 -4.88 -0.38
CA ILE A 24 2.08 -4.20 -0.46
C ILE A 24 1.33 -4.34 0.88
N ARG A 25 1.01 -3.20 1.52
CA ARG A 25 0.26 -3.17 2.79
C ARG A 25 -1.15 -3.75 2.60
N ARG A 26 -1.58 -4.60 3.54
CA ARG A 26 -2.89 -5.29 3.53
C ARG A 26 -3.66 -5.07 4.84
N PRO A 27 -5.00 -5.19 4.84
CA PRO A 27 -5.90 -5.38 3.70
C PRO A 27 -5.92 -4.15 2.76
N LEU A 28 -6.33 -4.36 1.50
CA LEU A 28 -6.65 -3.30 0.54
C LEU A 28 -8.14 -3.42 0.24
N VAL A 29 -8.93 -2.45 0.68
CA VAL A 29 -10.38 -2.40 0.43
C VAL A 29 -10.66 -1.24 -0.51
N VAL A 30 -11.43 -1.46 -1.57
CA VAL A 30 -11.79 -0.42 -2.54
C VAL A 30 -13.31 -0.30 -2.57
N VAL A 31 -13.84 0.89 -2.28
CA VAL A 31 -15.28 1.20 -2.32
C VAL A 31 -15.49 2.45 -3.16
N ASP A 32 -16.30 2.35 -4.23
CA ASP A 32 -16.58 3.45 -5.16
C ASP A 32 -15.33 4.17 -5.69
N GLY A 33 -14.26 3.40 -5.98
CA GLY A 33 -12.98 3.92 -6.45
C GLY A 33 -12.07 4.51 -5.36
N ASN A 34 -12.49 4.52 -4.10
CA ASN A 34 -11.70 5.03 -2.98
C ASN A 34 -11.00 3.88 -2.23
N PRO A 35 -9.65 3.82 -2.23
CA PRO A 35 -8.93 2.77 -1.51
C PRO A 35 -8.77 3.09 -0.02
N VAL A 36 -9.02 2.08 0.82
CA VAL A 36 -8.65 2.02 2.24
C VAL A 36 -7.48 1.04 2.37
N ILE A 37 -6.30 1.57 2.71
CA ILE A 37 -5.05 0.81 2.81
C ILE A 37 -4.77 0.45 4.27
N GLY A 38 -4.63 -0.84 4.53
CA GLY A 38 -4.54 -1.39 5.88
C GLY A 38 -5.89 -1.49 6.57
N PHE A 39 -5.89 -2.02 7.79
CA PHE A 39 -7.10 -2.08 8.60
C PHE A 39 -7.23 -0.79 9.41
N ASP A 40 -8.28 -0.04 9.11
CA ASP A 40 -8.69 1.15 9.87
C ASP A 40 -10.21 1.05 10.09
N LYS A 41 -10.60 0.72 11.32
CA LYS A 41 -12.00 0.46 11.69
C LYS A 41 -12.90 1.66 11.40
N GLU A 42 -12.43 2.87 11.68
CA GLU A 42 -13.24 4.08 11.51
C GLU A 42 -13.40 4.43 10.03
N LYS A 43 -12.33 4.35 9.24
CA LYS A 43 -12.39 4.59 7.80
C LYS A 43 -13.27 3.56 7.11
N LEU A 44 -13.12 2.27 7.45
CA LEU A 44 -13.95 1.20 6.91
C LEU A 44 -15.43 1.42 7.25
N ALA A 45 -15.76 1.80 8.48
CA ALA A 45 -17.14 2.07 8.89
C ALA A 45 -17.75 3.30 8.21
N ARG A 46 -16.95 4.24 7.70
CA ARG A 46 -17.45 5.39 6.94
C ARG A 46 -17.73 5.05 5.48
N VAL A 47 -16.90 4.21 4.86
CA VAL A 47 -17.06 3.83 3.44
C VAL A 47 -18.04 2.68 3.21
N LEU A 48 -18.36 1.89 4.24
CA LEU A 48 -19.31 0.76 4.14
C LEU A 48 -20.76 1.11 4.54
N LYS A 49 -21.09 2.39 4.75
CA LYS A 49 -22.44 2.87 5.07
C LYS A 49 -23.18 3.26 3.80
#